data_AF-A0A8E7P3C9-F1
#
_entry.id   AF-A0A8E7P3C9-F1
#
_cell.length_a   1.000
_cell.length_b   1.000
_cell.length_c   1.000
_cell.angle_alpha   90.00
_cell.angle_beta   90.00
_cell.angle_gamma   90.00
#
_symmetry.space_group_name_H-M   'P 1'
#
loop_
_entity.id
_entity.type
_entity.pdbx_description
1 polymer ?
#
loop_
_entity_poly.entity_id
_entity_poly.type
_entity_poly.pdbx_seq_one_letter_code
_entity_poly.pdbx_strand_id
1 'polypeptide(L)'
;MTMEILTAILVFITGIYAYLTYQMSKISERSVQIMNEQTEAMSRPYIVIQPIVRPHSPCPYLKIYNSGKTPALNVRLELDKDFYQFDEPNRNLKNTSAFTSTFDSFAPSQELFFALGQGWIIFGESKNSLPQKFTITATYSYMDKEIVEKNNIDLSPFMQSEGERNPIVEELERIRKTQEKLIKESNK
;
A
#
# COMPACT_ATOMS: atom_id res chain seq x y z
N MET A 1 27.42 52.88 45.83
CA MET A 1 26.06 52.56 46.29
C MET A 1 25.00 52.62 45.18
N THR A 2 24.69 53.77 44.56
CA THR A 2 23.62 53.85 43.51
C THR A 2 23.94 53.02 42.26
N MET A 3 25.18 53.05 41.76
CA MET A 3 25.61 52.25 40.61
C MET A 3 25.59 50.73 40.87
N GLU A 4 25.97 50.31 42.08
CA GLU A 4 25.98 48.89 42.47
C GLU A 4 24.54 48.33 42.54
N ILE A 5 23.61 49.11 43.09
CA ILE A 5 22.18 48.76 43.13
C ILE A 5 21.61 48.63 41.72
N LEU A 6 21.93 49.56 40.82
CA LEU A 6 21.48 49.50 39.43
C LEU A 6 22.04 48.27 38.69
N THR A 7 23.31 47.94 38.94
CA THR A 7 23.98 46.78 38.34
C THR A 7 23.37 45.47 38.87
N ALA A 8 23.10 45.37 40.16
CA ALA A 8 22.45 44.21 40.77
C ALA A 8 21.03 43.96 40.19
N ILE A 9 20.25 45.04 40.01
CA ILE A 9 18.93 44.96 39.36
C ILE A 9 19.05 44.48 37.91
N LEU A 10 20.02 44.98 37.15
CA LEU A 10 20.25 44.57 35.76
C LEU A 10 20.60 43.08 35.67
N VAL A 11 21.50 42.59 36.52
CA VAL A 11 21.88 41.17 36.56
C VAL A 11 20.69 40.28 36.89
N PHE A 12 19.85 40.70 37.84
CA PHE A 12 18.62 39.99 38.20
C PHE A 12 17.65 39.90 37.03
N ILE A 13 17.38 41.03 36.34
CA ILE A 13 16.53 41.05 35.14
C ILE A 13 17.11 40.16 34.04
N THR A 14 18.42 40.20 33.82
CA THR A 14 19.11 39.37 32.82
C THR A 14 18.97 37.88 33.15
N GLY A 15 19.06 37.50 34.43
CA GLY A 15 18.81 36.13 34.88
C GLY A 15 17.38 35.65 34.58
N ILE A 16 16.38 36.52 34.76
CA ILE A 16 14.99 36.23 34.39
C ILE A 16 14.86 36.02 32.88
N TYR A 17 15.45 36.90 32.07
CA TYR A 17 15.44 36.75 30.61
C TYR A 17 16.09 35.44 30.17
N ALA A 18 17.27 35.11 30.70
CA ALA A 18 17.95 33.86 30.38
C ALA A 18 17.10 32.62 30.73
N TYR A 19 16.41 32.64 31.88
CA TYR A 19 15.50 31.57 32.28
C TYR A 19 14.28 31.44 31.35
N LEU A 20 13.65 32.56 30.98
CA LEU A 20 12.51 32.56 30.05
C LEU A 20 12.94 32.09 28.65
N THR A 21 14.09 32.54 28.16
CA THR A 21 14.66 32.10 26.88
C THR A 21 14.96 30.60 26.90
N TYR A 22 15.53 30.08 27.99
CA TYR A 22 15.78 28.65 28.14
C TYR A 22 14.48 27.84 28.10
N GLN A 23 13.43 28.29 28.80
CA GLN A 23 12.13 27.64 28.76
C GLN A 23 11.49 27.70 27.37
N MET A 24 11.58 28.83 26.68
CA MET A 24 11.11 28.95 25.30
C MET A 24 11.84 27.99 24.36
N SER A 25 13.16 27.88 24.45
CA SER A 25 13.95 26.93 23.65
C SER A 25 13.46 25.49 23.83
N LYS A 26 13.25 25.08 25.08
CA LYS A 26 12.77 23.73 25.41
C LYS A 26 11.36 23.44 24.88
N ILE A 27 10.49 24.45 24.86
CA ILE A 27 9.14 24.34 24.29
C ILE A 27 9.23 24.27 22.76
N SER A 28 10.05 25.10 22.13
CA SER A 28 10.27 25.10 20.68
C SER A 28 10.80 23.76 20.18
N GLU A 29 11.76 23.14 20.87
CA GLU A 29 12.26 21.80 20.54
C GLU A 29 11.14 20.75 20.50
N ARG A 30 10.27 20.74 21.52
CA ARG A 30 9.10 19.83 21.58
C ARG A 30 8.11 20.12 20.47
N SER A 31 7.82 21.38 20.18
CA SER A 31 6.91 21.77 19.10
C SER A 31 7.43 21.33 17.73
N VAL A 32 8.74 21.49 17.48
CA VAL A 32 9.38 21.01 16.23
C VAL A 32 9.30 19.50 16.13
N GLN A 33 9.54 18.78 17.23
CA GLN A 33 9.43 17.33 17.25
C GLN A 33 8.01 16.85 16.91
N ILE A 34 6.99 17.42 17.56
CA ILE A 34 5.58 17.09 17.28
C ILE A 34 5.24 17.41 15.82
N MET A 35 5.69 18.55 15.31
CA MET A 35 5.47 18.94 13.92
C MET A 35 6.14 17.99 12.92
N ASN A 36 7.34 17.49 13.24
CA ASN A 36 8.04 16.49 12.43
C ASN A 36 7.30 15.14 12.44
N GLU A 37 6.85 14.67 13.61
CA GLU A 37 6.06 13.44 13.75
C GLU A 37 4.74 13.54 12.97
N GLN A 38 4.07 14.70 13.04
CA GLN A 38 2.86 14.97 12.26
C GLN A 38 3.15 15.01 10.76
N THR A 39 4.22 15.68 10.36
CA THR A 39 4.64 15.73 8.95
C THR A 39 4.89 14.33 8.45
N GLU A 40 5.71 13.54 9.15
CA GLU A 40 6.02 12.15 8.83
C GLU A 40 4.75 11.29 8.73
N ALA A 41 3.84 11.37 9.69
CA ALA A 41 2.59 10.60 9.65
C ALA A 41 1.71 10.96 8.44
N MET A 42 1.65 12.24 8.07
CA MET A 42 0.86 12.72 6.93
C MET A 42 1.49 12.41 5.57
N SER A 43 2.80 12.26 5.55
CA SER A 43 3.58 12.26 4.33
C SER A 43 4.25 10.92 4.07
N ARG A 44 4.17 9.96 4.99
CA ARG A 44 4.63 8.60 4.77
C ARG A 44 3.82 7.91 3.67
N PRO A 45 4.48 7.33 2.65
CA PRO A 45 3.83 6.42 1.73
C PRO A 45 3.59 5.06 2.42
N TYR A 46 2.48 4.43 2.08
CA TYR A 46 2.08 3.13 2.63
C TYR A 46 1.79 2.18 1.48
N ILE A 47 2.59 1.12 1.36
CA ILE A 47 2.43 0.14 0.28
C ILE A 47 1.50 -0.95 0.78
N VAL A 48 0.25 -0.89 0.33
CA VAL A 48 -0.77 -1.87 0.69
C VAL A 48 -0.75 -2.99 -0.32
N ILE A 49 -0.63 -4.22 0.18
CA ILE A 49 -0.61 -5.45 -0.60
C ILE A 49 -1.73 -6.34 -0.09
N GLN A 50 -2.73 -6.58 -0.93
CA GLN A 50 -3.90 -7.34 -0.52
C GLN A 50 -4.48 -8.18 -1.66
N PRO A 51 -5.05 -9.35 -1.33
CA PRO A 51 -5.86 -10.11 -2.27
C PRO A 51 -7.22 -9.42 -2.46
N ILE A 52 -7.69 -9.40 -3.70
CA ILE A 52 -9.02 -8.88 -4.05
C ILE A 52 -9.71 -9.82 -5.04
N VAL A 53 -11.03 -9.77 -5.11
CA VAL A 53 -11.81 -10.35 -6.21
C VAL A 53 -12.44 -9.20 -6.96
N ARG A 54 -12.20 -9.14 -8.28
CA ARG A 54 -12.83 -8.14 -9.13
C ARG A 54 -14.27 -8.55 -9.43
N PRO A 55 -15.21 -7.60 -9.55
CA PRO A 55 -16.56 -7.90 -10.01
C PRO A 55 -16.52 -8.67 -11.33
N HIS A 56 -17.36 -9.68 -11.45
CA HIS A 56 -17.48 -10.54 -12.64
C HIS A 56 -16.20 -11.31 -13.03
N SER A 57 -15.26 -11.50 -12.10
CA SER A 57 -14.07 -12.33 -12.31
C SER A 57 -14.05 -13.54 -11.36
N PRO A 58 -13.84 -14.77 -11.86
CA PRO A 58 -13.65 -15.95 -11.02
C PRO A 58 -12.24 -16.06 -10.43
N CYS A 59 -11.33 -15.15 -10.79
CA CYS A 59 -9.95 -15.13 -10.32
C CYS A 59 -9.77 -14.13 -9.17
N PRO A 60 -9.22 -14.55 -8.02
CA PRO A 60 -8.55 -13.62 -7.12
C PRO A 60 -7.33 -12.96 -7.80
N TYR A 61 -7.10 -11.71 -7.42
CA TYR A 61 -5.96 -10.91 -7.84
C TYR A 61 -5.18 -10.48 -6.61
N LEU A 62 -3.88 -10.32 -6.78
CA LEU A 62 -3.06 -9.56 -5.85
C LEU A 62 -3.04 -8.09 -6.31
N LYS A 63 -3.54 -7.20 -5.46
CA LYS A 63 -3.48 -5.76 -5.65
C LYS A 63 -2.34 -5.20 -4.80
N ILE A 64 -1.46 -4.43 -5.42
CA ILE A 64 -0.41 -3.66 -4.74
C ILE A 64 -0.65 -2.20 -5.07
N TYR A 65 -0.75 -1.33 -4.07
CA TYR A 65 -0.96 0.09 -4.31
C TYR A 65 -0.39 0.96 -3.20
N ASN A 66 -0.03 2.19 -3.54
CA ASN A 66 0.38 3.18 -2.56
C ASN A 66 -0.85 3.93 -2.05
N SER A 67 -1.22 3.71 -0.79
CA SER A 67 -2.35 4.40 -0.14
C SER A 67 -1.97 5.74 0.50
N GLY A 68 -0.67 6.06 0.53
CA GLY A 68 -0.16 7.33 1.05
C GLY A 68 -0.35 8.49 0.08
N LYS A 69 -0.03 9.70 0.55
CA LYS A 69 -0.16 10.95 -0.23
C LYS A 69 1.10 11.36 -0.98
N THR A 70 2.19 10.62 -0.80
CA THR A 70 3.50 10.88 -1.39
C THR A 70 3.99 9.64 -2.16
N PRO A 71 4.93 9.79 -3.09
CA PRO A 71 5.53 8.65 -3.77
C PRO A 71 6.43 7.86 -2.81
N ALA A 72 6.39 6.53 -2.92
CA ALA A 72 7.44 5.66 -2.37
C ALA A 72 8.59 5.58 -3.37
N LEU A 73 9.82 5.76 -2.91
CA LEU A 73 11.00 5.77 -3.77
C LEU A 73 11.82 4.50 -3.61
N ASN A 74 12.54 4.08 -4.66
CA ASN A 74 13.41 2.90 -4.65
C ASN A 74 12.68 1.64 -4.13
N VAL A 75 11.47 1.41 -4.63
CA VAL A 75 10.58 0.35 -4.15
C VAL A 75 11.08 -1.01 -4.67
N ARG A 76 11.35 -1.93 -3.76
CA ARG A 76 11.68 -3.33 -4.04
C ARG A 76 10.63 -4.24 -3.39
N LEU A 77 10.05 -5.13 -4.18
CA LEU A 77 9.09 -6.13 -3.70
C LEU A 77 9.72 -7.51 -3.75
N GLU A 78 9.54 -8.30 -2.70
CA GLU A 78 10.12 -9.64 -2.59
C GLU A 78 9.05 -10.63 -2.14
N LEU A 79 8.90 -11.72 -2.87
CA LEU A 79 7.97 -12.81 -2.54
C LEU A 79 8.74 -13.95 -1.86
N ASP A 80 8.31 -14.37 -0.67
CA ASP A 80 9.00 -15.41 0.10
C ASP A 80 8.95 -16.78 -0.58
N LYS A 81 7.80 -17.13 -1.16
CA LYS A 81 7.52 -18.42 -1.81
C LYS A 81 7.34 -18.27 -3.31
N ASP A 82 7.51 -19.35 -4.04
CA ASP A 82 7.07 -19.40 -5.44
C ASP A 82 5.54 -19.37 -5.52
N PHE A 83 5.03 -18.72 -6.56
CA PHE A 83 3.60 -18.70 -6.84
C PHE A 83 3.39 -18.81 -8.35
N TYR A 84 3.04 -20.01 -8.82
CA TYR A 84 2.87 -20.30 -10.24
C TYR A 84 1.46 -19.95 -10.71
N GLN A 85 1.29 -18.74 -11.24
CA GLN A 85 -0.02 -18.21 -11.64
C GLN A 85 -0.74 -19.17 -12.58
N PHE A 86 -2.03 -19.39 -12.34
CA PHE A 86 -2.88 -20.31 -13.11
C PHE A 86 -2.41 -21.78 -13.12
N ASP A 87 -1.57 -22.19 -12.16
CA ASP A 87 -0.89 -23.51 -12.16
C ASP A 87 -0.01 -23.73 -13.41
N GLU A 88 0.56 -22.66 -13.97
CA GLU A 88 1.47 -22.72 -15.11
C GLU A 88 2.95 -22.65 -14.65
N PRO A 89 3.81 -23.64 -15.00
CA PRO A 89 5.20 -23.70 -14.52
C PRO A 89 6.07 -22.52 -14.99
N ASN A 90 5.71 -21.88 -16.12
CA ASN A 90 6.46 -20.75 -16.66
C ASN A 90 5.96 -19.38 -16.14
N ARG A 91 4.96 -19.36 -15.26
CA ARG A 91 4.33 -18.12 -14.77
C ARG A 91 4.49 -17.96 -13.27
N ASN A 92 5.72 -18.13 -12.78
CA ASN A 92 6.03 -17.83 -11.40
C ASN A 92 6.01 -16.30 -11.17
N LEU A 93 5.09 -15.84 -10.33
CA LEU A 93 4.92 -14.43 -9.97
C LEU A 93 6.22 -13.82 -9.43
N LYS A 94 7.00 -14.61 -8.68
CA LYS A 94 8.30 -14.22 -8.11
C LYS A 94 9.32 -13.79 -9.17
N ASN A 95 9.20 -14.32 -10.39
CA ASN A 95 10.12 -14.03 -11.49
C ASN A 95 9.68 -12.83 -12.35
N THR A 96 8.55 -12.19 -12.03
CA THR A 96 8.10 -11.03 -12.77
C THR A 96 8.97 -9.81 -12.45
N SER A 97 9.03 -8.83 -13.37
CA SER A 97 9.82 -7.61 -13.18
C SER A 97 9.49 -6.88 -11.88
N ALA A 98 8.23 -6.95 -11.45
CA ALA A 98 7.78 -6.31 -10.24
C ALA A 98 8.42 -6.86 -8.95
N PHE A 99 8.85 -8.12 -8.94
CA PHE A 99 9.46 -8.79 -7.77
C PHE A 99 10.95 -9.05 -7.94
N THR A 100 11.52 -8.69 -9.09
CA THR A 100 12.95 -8.90 -9.41
C THR A 100 13.70 -7.59 -9.63
N SER A 101 12.99 -6.50 -9.95
CA SER A 101 13.55 -5.18 -10.20
C SER A 101 13.12 -4.19 -9.12
N THR A 102 13.86 -3.09 -9.02
CA THR A 102 13.50 -1.96 -8.15
C THR A 102 12.78 -0.91 -8.99
N PHE A 103 11.73 -0.30 -8.45
CA PHE A 103 11.05 0.85 -9.05
C PHE A 103 11.64 2.14 -8.49
N ASP A 104 11.99 3.09 -9.35
CA ASP A 104 12.50 4.39 -8.89
C ASP A 104 11.45 5.15 -8.07
N SER A 105 10.19 5.09 -8.50
CA SER A 105 9.07 5.77 -7.86
C SER A 105 7.77 5.02 -8.05
N PHE A 106 6.98 4.95 -6.98
CA PHE A 106 5.62 4.40 -6.97
C PHE A 106 4.66 5.46 -6.42
N ALA A 107 3.95 6.11 -7.34
CA ALA A 107 3.19 7.33 -7.08
C ALA A 107 1.97 7.07 -6.16
N PRO A 108 1.44 8.11 -5.49
CA PRO A 108 0.18 8.01 -4.75
C PRO A 108 -0.93 7.42 -5.61
N SER A 109 -1.69 6.47 -5.05
CA SER A 109 -2.79 5.77 -5.73
C SER A 109 -2.38 4.97 -6.98
N GLN A 110 -1.09 4.82 -7.28
CA GLN A 110 -0.64 3.93 -8.35
C GLN A 110 -0.91 2.47 -7.93
N GLU A 111 -1.42 1.67 -8.87
CA GLU A 111 -1.86 0.30 -8.60
C GLU A 111 -1.22 -0.70 -9.56
N LEU A 112 -0.86 -1.87 -9.04
CA LEU A 112 -0.48 -3.05 -9.79
C LEU A 112 -1.48 -4.16 -9.50
N PHE A 113 -1.78 -4.95 -10.53
CA PHE A 113 -2.70 -6.08 -10.42
C PHE A 113 -2.09 -7.31 -11.04
N PHE A 114 -2.02 -8.38 -10.26
CA PHE A 114 -1.54 -9.69 -10.71
C PHE A 114 -2.68 -10.69 -10.54
N ALA A 115 -3.14 -11.26 -11.65
CA ALA A 115 -4.12 -12.35 -11.59
C ALA A 115 -3.45 -13.60 -11.00
N LEU A 116 -3.99 -14.17 -9.93
CA LEU A 116 -3.36 -15.31 -9.27
C LEU A 116 -3.73 -16.63 -9.96
N GLY A 117 -4.99 -16.75 -10.39
CA GLY A 117 -5.54 -17.98 -10.96
C GLY A 117 -7.02 -18.08 -10.65
N GLN A 118 -7.73 -19.04 -11.24
CA GLN A 118 -9.11 -19.32 -10.87
C GLN A 118 -9.16 -19.92 -9.46
N GLY A 119 -10.20 -19.56 -8.69
CA GLY A 119 -10.32 -20.02 -7.30
C GLY A 119 -10.24 -21.54 -7.13
N TRP A 120 -10.90 -22.31 -7.99
CA TRP A 120 -10.86 -23.78 -7.93
C TRP A 120 -9.48 -24.39 -8.19
N ILE A 121 -8.57 -23.66 -8.85
CA ILE A 121 -7.18 -24.09 -9.05
C ILE A 121 -6.37 -23.78 -7.78
N ILE A 122 -6.49 -22.56 -7.26
CA ILE A 122 -5.74 -22.11 -6.07
C ILE A 122 -6.11 -22.91 -4.82
N PHE A 123 -7.39 -23.26 -4.67
CA PHE A 123 -7.91 -23.98 -3.51
C PHE A 123 -8.05 -25.49 -3.74
N GLY A 124 -7.76 -25.98 -4.95
CA GLY A 124 -7.85 -27.38 -5.33
C GLY A 124 -6.50 -28.09 -5.34
N GLU A 125 -6.43 -29.21 -6.07
CA GLU A 125 -5.18 -29.90 -6.35
C GLU A 125 -4.40 -29.16 -7.45
N SER A 126 -3.14 -28.86 -7.17
CA SER A 126 -2.24 -28.11 -8.05
C SER A 126 -1.00 -28.94 -8.38
N LYS A 127 -0.49 -28.83 -9.61
CA LYS A 127 0.75 -29.49 -10.02
C LYS A 127 1.99 -28.69 -9.62
N ASN A 128 1.85 -27.38 -9.48
CA ASN A 128 2.90 -26.45 -9.10
C ASN A 128 2.63 -25.81 -7.74
N SER A 129 3.58 -25.01 -7.25
CA SER A 129 3.44 -24.31 -5.97
C SER A 129 2.40 -23.17 -6.06
N LEU A 130 1.28 -23.34 -5.39
CA LEU A 130 0.22 -22.34 -5.22
C LEU A 130 -0.08 -22.15 -3.73
N PRO A 131 0.81 -21.47 -2.97
CA PRO A 131 0.62 -21.31 -1.54
C PRO A 131 -0.61 -20.42 -1.26
N GLN A 132 -1.51 -20.89 -0.40
CA GLN A 132 -2.62 -20.05 0.10
C GLN A 132 -2.13 -18.97 1.08
N LYS A 133 -0.95 -19.17 1.69
CA LYS A 133 -0.34 -18.24 2.64
C LYS A 133 1.10 -17.96 2.29
N PHE A 134 1.44 -16.70 2.11
CA PHE A 134 2.77 -16.24 1.70
C PHE A 134 3.00 -14.80 2.19
N THR A 135 4.24 -14.35 2.14
CA THR A 135 4.62 -13.01 2.60
C THR A 135 5.25 -12.24 1.44
N ILE A 136 4.80 -11.00 1.27
CA ILE A 136 5.46 -10.04 0.39
C ILE A 136 6.13 -8.99 1.25
N THR A 137 7.44 -8.83 1.07
CA THR A 137 8.19 -7.76 1.71
C THR A 137 8.30 -6.60 0.74
N ALA A 138 7.82 -5.42 1.14
CA ALA A 138 8.03 -4.17 0.43
C ALA A 138 9.12 -3.38 1.14
N THR A 139 10.21 -3.09 0.44
CA THR A 139 11.28 -2.20 0.91
C THR A 139 11.21 -0.92 0.08
N TYR A 140 11.20 0.24 0.71
CA TYR A 140 11.15 1.52 0.00
C TYR A 140 11.73 2.64 0.86
N SER A 141 11.95 3.79 0.23
CA SER A 141 12.51 4.98 0.86
C SER A 141 11.58 6.18 0.81
N TYR A 142 11.67 7.03 1.83
CA TYR A 142 10.90 8.25 1.98
C TYR A 142 11.60 9.21 2.96
N MET A 143 11.75 10.50 2.62
CA MET A 143 12.46 11.52 3.44
C MET A 143 13.76 10.98 4.07
N ASP A 144 14.62 10.38 3.25
CA ASP A 144 15.91 9.80 3.67
C ASP A 144 15.83 8.63 4.67
N LYS A 145 14.63 8.07 4.89
CA LYS A 145 14.42 6.85 5.68
C LYS A 145 14.13 5.67 4.77
N GLU A 146 14.65 4.51 5.12
CA GLU A 146 14.24 3.23 4.55
C GLU A 146 13.17 2.58 5.42
N ILE A 147 12.14 2.04 4.77
CA ILE A 147 11.02 1.35 5.40
C ILE A 147 10.96 -0.06 4.83
N VAL A 148 10.75 -1.04 5.71
CA VAL A 148 10.55 -2.45 5.36
C VAL A 148 9.21 -2.91 5.93
N GLU A 149 8.28 -3.26 5.04
CA GLU A 149 6.94 -3.72 5.39
C GLU A 149 6.74 -5.18 4.99
N LYS A 150 6.47 -6.04 5.97
CA LYS A 150 6.14 -7.44 5.72
C LYS A 150 4.63 -7.62 5.68
N ASN A 151 4.12 -7.96 4.52
CA ASN A 151 2.70 -8.15 4.27
C ASN A 151 2.38 -9.65 4.19
N ASN A 152 1.65 -10.15 5.19
CA ASN A 152 1.20 -11.54 5.22
C ASN A 152 -0.10 -11.69 4.44
N ILE A 153 -0.06 -12.45 3.36
CA ILE A 153 -1.19 -12.68 2.47
C ILE A 153 -1.81 -14.03 2.84
N ASP A 154 -3.12 -14.02 3.07
CA ASP A 154 -3.93 -15.21 3.33
C ASP A 154 -5.09 -15.25 2.32
N LEU A 155 -5.07 -16.25 1.45
CA LEU A 155 -6.11 -16.48 0.44
C LEU A 155 -7.26 -17.34 0.95
N SER A 156 -7.11 -18.01 2.10
CA SER A 156 -8.15 -18.90 2.64
C SER A 156 -9.52 -18.24 2.83
N PRO A 157 -9.65 -16.95 3.19
CA PRO A 157 -10.96 -16.27 3.24
C PRO A 157 -11.76 -16.30 1.93
N PHE A 158 -11.09 -16.50 0.78
CA PHE A 158 -11.75 -16.51 -0.53
C PHE A 158 -12.27 -17.90 -0.95
N MET A 159 -11.94 -18.96 -0.22
CA MET A 159 -12.21 -20.36 -0.61
C MET A 159 -13.71 -20.68 -0.79
N GLN A 160 -14.60 -19.86 -0.22
CA GLN A 160 -16.05 -19.98 -0.35
C GLN A 160 -16.76 -18.62 -0.46
N SER A 161 -16.01 -17.57 -0.77
CA SER A 161 -16.58 -16.24 -0.97
C SER A 161 -16.91 -16.01 -2.43
N GLU A 162 -18.01 -15.33 -2.72
CA GLU A 162 -18.30 -14.83 -4.06
C GLU A 162 -17.97 -13.34 -4.16
N GLY A 163 -17.46 -12.93 -5.32
CA GLY A 163 -17.30 -11.52 -5.65
C GLY A 163 -18.65 -10.88 -5.93
N GLU A 164 -18.79 -9.61 -5.56
CA GLU A 164 -19.97 -8.81 -5.89
C GLU A 164 -20.19 -8.77 -7.42
N ARG A 165 -21.45 -8.96 -7.84
CA ARG A 165 -21.84 -8.80 -9.23
C ARG A 165 -22.38 -7.38 -9.43
N ASN A 166 -21.88 -6.71 -10.46
CA ASN A 166 -22.38 -5.39 -10.82
C ASN A 166 -23.71 -5.51 -11.59
N PRO A 167 -24.84 -5.01 -11.04
CA PRO A 167 -26.17 -5.19 -11.64
C PRO A 167 -26.32 -4.49 -12.99
N ILE A 168 -25.62 -3.38 -13.21
CA ILE A 168 -25.63 -2.66 -14.49
C ILE A 168 -25.00 -3.52 -15.57
N VAL A 169 -23.87 -4.16 -15.27
CA VAL A 169 -23.19 -5.05 -16.21
C VAL A 169 -24.05 -6.28 -16.53
N GLU A 170 -24.75 -6.84 -15.53
CA GLU A 170 -25.68 -7.95 -15.76
C GLU A 170 -26.84 -7.57 -16.70
N GLU A 171 -27.44 -6.39 -16.50
CA GLU A 171 -28.52 -5.91 -17.38
C GLU A 171 -28.01 -5.61 -18.79
N LEU A 172 -26.80 -5.06 -18.93
CA LEU A 172 -26.16 -4.86 -20.24
C LEU A 172 -25.92 -6.19 -20.96
N GLU A 173 -25.44 -7.22 -20.26
CA GLU A 173 -25.31 -8.56 -20.83
C GLU A 173 -26.65 -9.15 -21.27
N ARG A 174 -27.72 -8.93 -20.48
CA ARG A 174 -29.06 -9.38 -20.83
C ARG A 174 -29.59 -8.68 -22.08
N ILE A 175 -29.38 -7.36 -22.20
CA ILE A 175 -29.76 -6.59 -23.40
C ILE A 175 -29.01 -7.12 -24.62
N ARG A 176 -27.69 -7.32 -24.52
CA ARG A 176 -26.86 -7.87 -25.62
C ARG A 176 -27.39 -9.23 -26.07
N LYS A 177 -27.63 -10.17 -25.14
CA LYS A 177 -28.14 -11.51 -25.45
C LYS A 177 -29.51 -11.46 -26.14
N THR A 178 -30.39 -10.54 -25.73
CA THR A 178 -31.69 -10.32 -26.37
C THR A 178 -31.53 -9.81 -27.81
N GLN A 179 -30.66 -8.83 -28.04
CA GLN A 179 -30.38 -8.31 -29.38
C GLN A 179 -29.79 -9.39 -30.30
N GLU A 180 -28.82 -10.18 -29.82
CA GLU A 180 -28.25 -11.28 -30.58
C GLU A 180 -29.29 -12.33 -30.99
N LYS A 181 -30.27 -12.60 -30.11
CA LYS A 181 -31.39 -13.50 -30.40
C LYS A 181 -32.30 -12.93 -31.49
N LEU A 182 -32.70 -11.66 -31.38
CA LEU A 182 -33.54 -10.98 -32.37
C LEU A 182 -32.87 -10.93 -33.76
N ILE A 183 -31.56 -10.66 -33.80
CA ILE A 183 -30.79 -10.65 -35.06
C ILE A 183 -30.76 -12.06 -35.69
N LYS A 184 -30.57 -13.11 -34.88
CA LYS A 184 -30.62 -14.50 -35.37
C LYS A 184 -32.00 -14.90 -35.89
N GLU A 185 -33.06 -14.42 -35.27
CA GLU A 185 -34.45 -14.67 -35.70
C GLU A 185 -34.81 -13.87 -36.95
N SER A 186 -34.29 -12.66 -37.12
CA SER A 186 -34.51 -11.82 -38.31
C SER A 186 -33.73 -12.27 -39.56
N ASN A 187 -32.64 -13.01 -39.38
CA ASN A 187 -31.80 -13.54 -40.47
C ASN A 187 -32.18 -14.97 -40.89
N LYS A 188 -33.30 -15.49 -40.39
CA LYS A 188 -33.83 -16.82 -40.69
C LYS A 188 -35.14 -16.69 -41.47
#